data_AF-A0A7C3JVJ5-F1
#
_entry.id   AF-A0A7C3JVJ5-F1
#
_cell.length_a   1.000
_cell.length_b   1.000
_cell.length_c   1.000
_cell.angle_alpha   90.00
_cell.angle_beta   90.00
_cell.angle_gamma   90.00
#
_symmetry.space_group_name_H-M   'P 1'
#
loop_
_entity.id
_entity.type
_entity.pdbx_description
1 polymer ?
#
loop_
_entity_poly.entity_id
_entity_poly.type
_entity_poly.pdbx_seq_one_letter_code
_entity_poly.pdbx_strand_id
1 'polypeptide(L)'
;MADESARSDALEEQTATPEPRPQTSHLPFIITLVALLLYFGFQTVQLIIERGNLGMMKNSQDAALQEAQKVQEQFRNLVTKTNQLAEQGHAGAKMVMEELQRQGLGAPATQTAPPSKAVPKPAK
;
A
#
# COMPACT_ATOMS: atom_id res chain seq x y z
N MET A 1 76.28 55.52 38.61
CA MET A 1 75.14 54.74 39.15
C MET A 1 73.86 55.30 38.51
N ALA A 2 73.73 55.14 37.19
CA ALA A 2 72.64 55.71 36.39
C ALA A 2 72.45 54.96 35.05
N ASP A 3 72.67 53.63 35.04
CA ASP A 3 72.59 52.80 33.82
C ASP A 3 71.67 51.57 33.98
N GLU A 4 70.98 51.43 35.12
CA GLU A 4 70.09 50.28 35.34
C GLU A 4 68.63 50.61 35.02
N SER A 5 68.17 51.84 35.29
CA SER A 5 66.77 52.24 35.08
C SER A 5 66.39 52.32 33.60
N ALA A 6 67.31 52.73 32.71
CA ALA A 6 67.06 52.81 31.28
C ALA A 6 66.98 51.44 30.59
N ARG A 7 67.56 50.40 31.24
CA ARG A 7 67.50 49.01 30.77
C ARG A 7 66.18 48.33 31.14
N SER A 8 65.48 48.85 32.15
CA SER A 8 64.16 48.37 32.58
C SER A 8 63.06 48.85 31.63
N ASP A 9 63.11 50.10 31.16
CA ASP A 9 62.14 50.66 30.20
C ASP A 9 62.22 50.03 28.80
N ALA A 10 63.40 49.56 28.38
CA ALA A 10 63.59 48.90 27.08
C ALA A 10 63.08 47.44 27.03
N LEU A 11 62.72 46.85 28.18
CA LEU A 11 62.16 45.50 28.26
C LEU A 11 60.63 45.49 28.37
N GLU A 12 60.01 46.67 28.48
CA GLU A 12 58.56 46.86 28.33
C GLU A 12 58.16 47.35 26.93
N GLU A 13 59.04 47.19 25.93
CA GLU A 13 58.64 47.28 24.52
C GLU A 13 57.81 46.04 24.14
N GLN A 14 56.57 46.06 24.63
CA GLN A 14 55.40 45.73 23.86
C GLN A 14 55.55 44.46 23.00
N THR A 15 55.64 43.32 23.68
CA THR A 15 55.20 42.05 23.08
C THR A 15 53.68 42.09 22.94
N ALA A 16 53.21 42.88 21.97
CA ALA A 16 51.85 42.83 21.49
C ALA A 16 51.62 41.40 20.98
N THR A 17 51.00 40.58 21.84
CA THR A 17 50.57 39.25 21.47
C THR A 17 49.58 39.42 20.32
N PRO A 18 49.83 38.85 19.13
CA PRO A 18 48.90 38.99 18.03
C PRO A 18 47.57 38.35 18.45
N GLU A 19 46.54 39.17 18.62
CA GLU A 19 45.17 38.71 18.86
C GLU A 19 44.79 37.70 17.77
N PRO A 20 44.34 36.49 18.12
CA PRO A 20 43.97 35.48 17.14
C PRO A 20 42.76 35.99 16.35
N ARG A 21 42.98 36.36 15.08
CA ARG A 21 41.88 36.70 14.18
C ARG A 21 40.96 35.49 14.04
N PRO A 22 39.66 35.61 14.34
CA PRO A 22 38.74 34.50 14.18
C PRO A 22 38.69 34.10 12.71
N GLN A 23 39.25 32.94 12.38
CA GLN A 23 39.12 32.38 11.03
C GLN A 23 37.73 31.76 10.91
N THR A 24 36.86 32.40 10.14
CA THR A 24 35.54 31.84 9.82
C THR A 24 35.72 30.70 8.81
N SER A 25 35.69 29.46 9.31
CA SER A 25 35.74 28.27 8.46
C SER A 25 34.34 27.93 7.93
N HIS A 26 34.18 27.93 6.60
CA HIS A 26 32.92 27.57 5.92
C HIS A 26 32.77 26.06 5.66
N LEU A 27 33.79 25.26 6.03
CA LEU A 27 33.77 23.80 5.94
C LEU A 27 32.50 23.13 6.49
N PRO A 28 32.03 23.43 7.71
CA PRO A 28 30.82 22.81 8.24
C PRO A 28 29.60 23.09 7.35
N PHE A 29 29.47 24.31 6.83
CA PHE A 29 28.37 24.69 5.94
C PHE A 29 28.39 23.91 4.62
N ILE A 30 29.56 23.75 4.02
CA ILE A 30 29.73 22.98 2.78
C ILE A 30 29.39 21.50 3.03
N ILE A 31 29.87 20.92 4.12
CA ILE A 31 29.57 19.53 4.49
C ILE A 31 28.07 19.34 4.71
N THR A 32 27.40 20.29 5.39
CA THR A 32 25.95 20.24 5.58
C THR A 32 25.20 20.30 4.25
N LEU A 33 25.60 21.17 3.31
CA LEU A 33 24.99 21.23 1.99
C LEU A 33 25.14 19.92 1.21
N VAL A 34 26.34 19.33 1.22
CA VAL A 34 26.59 18.04 0.57
C VAL A 34 25.75 16.93 1.21
N ALA A 35 25.70 16.88 2.54
CA ALA A 35 24.87 15.92 3.28
C ALA A 35 23.39 16.06 2.93
N LEU A 36 22.88 17.31 2.82
CA LEU A 36 21.50 17.58 2.38
C LEU A 36 21.25 17.03 0.97
N LEU A 37 22.18 17.27 0.05
CA LEU A 37 22.05 16.86 -1.34
C LEU A 37 22.03 15.33 -1.47
N LEU A 38 22.89 14.64 -0.73
CA LEU A 38 22.89 13.19 -0.62
C LEU A 38 21.59 12.66 0.01
N TYR A 39 21.11 13.30 1.08
CA TYR A 39 19.87 12.94 1.75
C TYR A 39 18.67 13.02 0.79
N PHE A 40 18.52 14.14 0.07
CA PHE A 40 17.43 14.29 -0.90
C PHE A 40 17.58 13.37 -2.11
N GLY A 41 18.80 13.14 -2.60
CA GLY A 41 19.07 12.19 -3.67
C GLY A 41 18.65 10.78 -3.26
N PHE A 42 19.05 10.35 -2.07
CA PHE A 42 18.68 9.05 -1.51
C PHE A 42 17.16 8.92 -1.29
N GLN A 43 16.52 9.93 -0.73
CA GLN A 43 15.06 9.97 -0.53
C GLN A 43 14.30 9.85 -1.86
N THR A 44 14.80 10.50 -2.92
CA THR A 44 14.19 10.45 -4.26
C THR A 44 14.29 9.06 -4.86
N VAL A 45 15.44 8.39 -4.72
CA VAL A 45 15.61 7.01 -5.18
C VAL A 45 14.68 6.06 -4.44
N GLN A 46 14.56 6.18 -3.11
CA GLN A 46 13.63 5.36 -2.33
C GLN A 46 12.17 5.55 -2.80
N LEU A 47 11.73 6.78 -3.00
CA LEU A 47 10.37 7.09 -3.44
C LEU A 47 10.06 6.49 -4.83
N ILE A 48 11.03 6.48 -5.74
CA ILE A 48 10.88 5.85 -7.06
C ILE A 48 10.71 4.33 -6.93
N ILE A 49 11.50 3.69 -6.06
CA ILE A 49 11.43 2.24 -5.81
C ILE A 49 10.09 1.87 -5.18
N GLU A 50 9.63 2.62 -4.17
CA GLU A 50 8.34 2.39 -3.52
C GLU A 50 7.19 2.48 -4.53
N ARG A 51 7.20 3.50 -5.40
CA ARG A 51 6.19 3.63 -6.46
C ARG A 51 6.21 2.45 -7.44
N GLY A 52 7.38 1.90 -7.75
CA GLY A 52 7.53 0.69 -8.54
C GLY A 52 6.88 -0.54 -7.86
N ASN A 53 7.08 -0.70 -6.55
CA ASN A 53 6.49 -1.80 -5.79
C ASN A 53 4.96 -1.72 -5.72
N LEU A 54 4.40 -0.52 -5.53
CA LEU A 54 2.95 -0.29 -5.59
C LEU A 54 2.38 -0.61 -6.98
N GLY A 55 3.09 -0.24 -8.04
CA GLY A 55 2.72 -0.59 -9.42
C GLY A 55 2.70 -2.09 -9.66
N MET A 56 3.70 -2.81 -9.13
CA MET A 56 3.76 -4.27 -9.24
C MET A 56 2.59 -4.95 -8.52
N MET A 57 2.26 -4.51 -7.30
CA MET A 57 1.10 -5.03 -6.57
C MET A 57 -0.22 -4.76 -7.27
N LYS A 58 -0.36 -3.61 -7.93
CA LYS A 58 -1.53 -3.30 -8.75
C LYS A 58 -1.63 -4.25 -9.95
N ASN A 59 -0.55 -4.46 -10.69
CA ASN A 59 -0.54 -5.41 -11.81
C ASN A 59 -0.80 -6.86 -11.35
N SER A 60 -0.36 -7.24 -10.15
CA SER A 60 -0.69 -8.56 -9.58
C SER A 60 -2.17 -8.72 -9.25
N GLN A 61 -2.89 -7.63 -8.96
CA GLN A 61 -4.33 -7.66 -8.74
C GLN A 61 -5.11 -7.80 -10.06
N ASP A 62 -4.64 -7.22 -11.15
CA ASP A 62 -5.29 -7.35 -12.46
C ASP A 62 -5.36 -8.82 -12.93
N ALA A 63 -4.27 -9.58 -12.74
CA ALA A 63 -4.25 -11.01 -13.04
C ALA A 63 -5.23 -11.81 -12.16
N ALA A 64 -5.28 -11.50 -10.85
CA ALA A 64 -6.22 -12.14 -9.93
C ALA A 64 -7.69 -11.81 -10.26
N LEU A 65 -7.98 -10.56 -10.65
CA LEU A 65 -9.31 -10.14 -11.10
C LEU A 65 -9.73 -10.84 -12.38
N GLN A 66 -8.80 -11.00 -13.34
CA GLN A 66 -9.08 -11.71 -14.59
C GLN A 66 -9.40 -13.19 -14.36
N GLU A 67 -8.63 -13.86 -13.48
CA GLU A 67 -8.91 -15.25 -13.14
C GLU A 67 -10.24 -15.39 -12.36
N ALA A 68 -10.54 -14.45 -11.45
CA ALA A 68 -11.82 -14.42 -10.74
C ALA A 68 -13.01 -14.24 -11.69
N GLN A 69 -12.90 -13.37 -12.70
CA GLN A 69 -13.92 -13.19 -13.74
C GLN A 69 -14.14 -14.49 -14.52
N LYS A 70 -13.07 -15.18 -14.91
CA LYS A 70 -13.16 -16.47 -15.60
C LYS A 70 -13.86 -17.53 -14.76
N VAL A 71 -13.51 -17.65 -13.48
CA VAL A 71 -14.18 -18.57 -12.54
C VAL A 71 -15.66 -18.20 -12.40
N GLN A 72 -15.98 -16.92 -12.33
CA GLN A 72 -17.36 -16.45 -12.27
C GLN A 72 -18.16 -16.82 -13.53
N GLU A 73 -17.58 -16.69 -14.72
CA GLU A 73 -18.20 -17.10 -15.98
C GLU A 73 -18.44 -18.61 -16.03
N GLN A 74 -17.44 -19.40 -15.61
CA GLN A 74 -17.56 -20.86 -15.52
C GLN A 74 -18.68 -21.28 -14.55
N PHE A 75 -18.74 -20.63 -13.38
CA PHE A 75 -19.81 -20.85 -12.41
C PHE A 75 -21.18 -20.51 -12.99
N ARG A 76 -21.34 -19.34 -13.64
CA ARG A 76 -22.60 -18.94 -14.30
C ARG A 76 -23.04 -19.95 -15.36
N ASN A 77 -22.11 -20.45 -16.16
CA ASN A 77 -22.39 -21.48 -17.16
C ASN A 77 -22.87 -22.78 -16.51
N LEU A 78 -22.20 -23.21 -15.43
CA LEU A 78 -22.58 -24.41 -14.69
C LEU A 78 -23.98 -24.26 -14.08
N VAL A 79 -24.26 -23.14 -13.40
CA VAL A 79 -25.57 -22.83 -12.84
C VAL A 79 -26.65 -22.81 -13.93
N THR A 80 -26.35 -22.24 -15.10
CA THR A 80 -27.30 -22.19 -16.23
C THR A 80 -27.64 -23.59 -16.73
N LYS A 81 -26.63 -24.45 -16.92
CA LYS A 81 -26.83 -25.85 -17.34
C LYS A 81 -27.56 -26.67 -16.28
N THR A 82 -27.23 -26.48 -15.00
CA THR A 82 -27.93 -27.14 -13.89
C THR A 82 -29.38 -26.67 -13.81
N ASN A 83 -29.65 -25.38 -14.05
CA ASN A 83 -31.02 -24.88 -14.12
C ASN A 83 -31.80 -25.52 -15.29
N GLN A 84 -31.20 -25.63 -16.47
CA GLN A 84 -31.82 -26.34 -17.60
C GLN A 84 -32.13 -27.80 -17.27
N LEU A 85 -31.22 -28.51 -16.61
CA LEU A 85 -31.44 -29.88 -16.13
C LEU A 85 -32.57 -29.94 -15.08
N ALA A 86 -32.63 -28.96 -14.18
CA ALA A 86 -33.69 -28.85 -13.18
C ALA A 86 -35.06 -28.61 -13.82
N GLU A 87 -35.12 -27.74 -14.83
CA GLU A 87 -36.32 -27.48 -15.65
C GLU A 87 -36.77 -28.73 -16.43
N GLN A 88 -35.82 -29.53 -16.93
CA GLN A 88 -36.07 -30.83 -17.57
C GLN A 88 -36.57 -31.92 -16.60
N GLY A 89 -36.65 -31.63 -15.29
CA GLY A 89 -37.22 -32.53 -14.29
C GLY A 89 -36.21 -33.39 -13.53
N HIS A 90 -34.90 -33.17 -13.69
CA HIS A 90 -33.89 -33.91 -12.93
C HIS A 90 -33.90 -33.52 -11.45
N ALA A 91 -34.28 -34.47 -10.59
CA ALA A 91 -34.44 -34.26 -9.14
C ALA A 91 -33.14 -33.75 -8.46
N GLY A 92 -31.99 -34.31 -8.84
CA GLY A 92 -30.70 -33.87 -8.29
C GLY A 92 -30.34 -32.43 -8.66
N ALA A 93 -30.66 -32.00 -9.88
CA ALA A 93 -30.40 -30.62 -10.32
C ALA A 93 -31.32 -29.61 -9.63
N LYS A 94 -32.59 -29.97 -9.38
CA LYS A 94 -33.52 -29.15 -8.60
C LYS A 94 -33.02 -28.91 -7.17
N MET A 95 -32.55 -29.98 -6.51
CA MET A 95 -32.00 -29.89 -5.16
C MET A 95 -30.77 -28.96 -5.10
N VAL A 96 -29.88 -29.04 -6.08
CA VAL A 96 -28.71 -28.15 -6.18
C VAL A 96 -29.12 -26.70 -6.41
N MET A 97 -30.10 -26.43 -7.28
CA MET A 97 -30.60 -25.07 -7.52
C MET A 97 -31.28 -24.47 -6.29
N GLU A 98 -32.01 -25.27 -5.52
CA GLU A 98 -32.67 -24.84 -4.27
C GLU A 98 -31.64 -24.44 -3.20
N GLU A 99 -30.56 -25.21 -3.07
CA GLU A 99 -29.45 -24.87 -2.16
C GLU A 99 -28.67 -23.63 -2.63
N LEU A 100 -28.41 -23.51 -3.94
CA LEU A 100 -27.79 -22.31 -4.50
C LEU A 100 -28.66 -21.07 -4.28
N GLN A 101 -29.98 -21.20 -4.41
CA GLN A 101 -30.93 -20.12 -4.14
C GLN A 101 -30.95 -19.76 -2.64
N ARG A 102 -30.88 -20.75 -1.75
CA ARG A 102 -30.77 -20.54 -0.30
C ARG A 102 -29.50 -19.80 0.09
N GLN A 103 -28.41 -20.01 -0.65
CA GLN A 103 -27.12 -19.33 -0.47
C GLN A 103 -27.04 -17.97 -1.20
N GLY A 104 -28.09 -17.55 -1.91
CA GLY A 104 -28.13 -16.29 -2.66
C GLY A 104 -27.32 -16.29 -3.96
N LEU A 105 -26.86 -17.46 -4.40
CA LEU A 105 -26.06 -17.66 -5.63
C LEU A 105 -26.87 -18.27 -6.78
N GLY A 106 -28.13 -18.61 -6.54
CA GLY A 106 -29.04 -19.17 -7.54
C GLY A 106 -29.39 -18.17 -8.64
N ALA A 107 -29.65 -18.69 -9.85
CA ALA A 107 -30.18 -17.88 -10.95
C ALA A 107 -31.42 -17.10 -10.48
N PRO A 108 -31.68 -15.87 -10.98
CA PRO A 108 -32.91 -15.17 -10.67
C PRO A 108 -34.06 -16.07 -11.10
N ALA A 109 -34.76 -16.62 -10.11
CA ALA A 109 -35.97 -17.38 -10.35
C ALA A 109 -36.88 -16.47 -11.18
N THR A 110 -37.13 -16.86 -12.42
CA THR A 110 -38.29 -16.36 -13.15
C THR A 110 -39.48 -16.57 -12.23
N GLN A 111 -40.00 -15.45 -11.73
CA GLN A 111 -41.15 -15.41 -10.84
C GLN A 111 -42.33 -16.10 -11.53
N THR A 112 -42.58 -17.37 -11.19
CA THR A 112 -43.87 -18.07 -11.27
C THR A 112 -43.64 -19.45 -10.67
N ALA A 113 -44.23 -19.89 -9.56
CA ALA A 113 -45.25 -19.35 -8.68
C ALA A 113 -45.06 -20.02 -7.30
N PRO A 114 -45.47 -19.39 -6.18
CA PRO A 114 -45.33 -19.98 -4.85
C PRO A 114 -46.12 -21.29 -4.71
N PRO A 115 -45.61 -22.31 -3.99
CA PRO A 115 -46.39 -23.50 -3.69
C PRO A 115 -47.59 -23.10 -2.84
N SER A 116 -48.77 -23.20 -3.43
CA SER A 116 -50.05 -23.14 -2.74
C SER A 116 -50.00 -24.13 -1.57
N LYS A 117 -50.10 -23.59 -0.36
CA LYS A 117 -50.26 -24.34 0.89
C LYS A 117 -51.53 -25.19 0.79
N ALA A 118 -51.41 -26.44 0.38
CA ALA A 118 -52.43 -27.45 0.63
C ALA A 118 -52.07 -28.16 1.94
N VAL A 119 -52.47 -27.54 3.05
CA VAL A 119 -52.65 -28.23 4.33
C VAL A 119 -54.10 -28.74 4.33
N PRO A 120 -54.37 -30.06 4.28
CA PRO A 120 -55.63 -30.58 4.77
C PRO A 120 -55.49 -30.85 6.27
N LYS A 121 -56.26 -30.08 7.02
CA LYS A 121 -56.58 -30.22 8.45
C LYS A 121 -57.37 -31.55 8.70
N PRO A 122 -57.30 -32.16 9.89
CA PRO A 122 -57.55 -33.60 10.08
C PRO A 122 -59.04 -33.93 10.17
N ALA A 123 -59.40 -35.14 9.73
CA ALA A 123 -60.71 -35.73 9.98
C ALA A 123 -60.70 -36.49 11.31
N LYS A 124 -61.74 -36.25 12.11
CA LYS A 124 -62.10 -36.97 13.33
C LYS A 124 -63.15 -38.02 12.98
#